data_AF-A0A840SBQ9-F1
#
_entry.id   AF-A0A840SBQ9-F1
#
_cell.length_a   1.000
_cell.length_b   1.000
_cell.length_c   1.000
_cell.angle_alpha   90.00
_cell.angle_beta   90.00
_cell.angle_gamma   90.00
#
_symmetry.space_group_name_H-M   'P 1'
#
loop_
_entity.id
_entity.type
_entity.pdbx_description
1 polymer ?
#
loop_
_entity_poly.entity_id
_entity_poly.type
_entity_poly.pdbx_seq_one_letter_code
_entity_poly.pdbx_strand_id
1 'polypeptide(L)' 'MAGASKNSRTTVATQKFICPDCGGEIVMKTICDNGRVRNIAECSKCKRTERRPKDFK' A
#
# COMPACT_ATOMS: atom_id res chain seq x y z
N MET A 1 -35.65 -9.75 0.46
CA MET A 1 -34.36 -9.76 -0.29
C MET A 1 -33.83 -8.33 -0.37
N ALA A 2 -32.97 -7.94 0.58
CA ALA A 2 -32.31 -6.64 0.54
C ALA A 2 -31.18 -6.72 -0.49
N GLY A 3 -31.25 -5.89 -1.54
CA GLY A 3 -30.28 -5.87 -2.62
C GLY A 3 -28.89 -5.52 -2.09
N ALA A 4 -27.98 -6.49 -2.11
CA ALA A 4 -26.56 -6.23 -1.95
C ALA A 4 -26.15 -5.20 -3.01
N SER A 5 -25.52 -4.10 -2.56
CA SER A 5 -25.06 -3.03 -3.44
C SER A 5 -24.20 -3.62 -4.58
N LYS A 6 -24.37 -3.11 -5.81
CA LYS A 6 -23.55 -3.50 -6.98
C LYS A 6 -22.05 -3.16 -6.82
N ASN A 7 -21.66 -2.55 -5.69
CA ASN A 7 -20.27 -2.30 -5.32
C ASN A 7 -19.67 -3.42 -4.42
N SER A 8 -20.45 -4.47 -4.11
CA SER A 8 -19.99 -5.62 -3.32
C SER A 8 -19.34 -6.73 -4.16
N ARG A 9 -19.22 -6.53 -5.48
CA ARG A 9 -18.56 -7.46 -6.43
C ARG A 9 -17.45 -6.75 -7.19
N THR A 10 -16.38 -6.43 -6.49
CA THR A 10 -15.07 -6.31 -7.11
C THR A 10 -14.13 -7.03 -6.17
N THR A 11 -13.54 -8.10 -6.68
CA THR A 11 -12.34 -8.69 -6.13
C THR A 11 -11.47 -7.55 -5.60
N VAL A 12 -11.23 -7.51 -4.28
CA VAL A 12 -10.18 -6.64 -3.73
C VAL A 12 -8.88 -7.25 -4.25
N ALA A 13 -8.55 -6.92 -5.49
CA ALA A 13 -7.20 -7.02 -5.98
C ALA A 13 -6.46 -5.97 -5.17
N THR A 14 -5.92 -6.38 -4.02
CA THR A 14 -4.90 -5.61 -3.32
C THR A 14 -3.84 -5.32 -4.39
N GLN A 15 -3.83 -4.08 -4.92
CA GLN A 15 -2.90 -3.72 -5.99
C GLN A 15 -1.51 -3.95 -5.43
N LYS A 16 -0.81 -4.94 -5.97
CA LYS A 16 0.57 -5.22 -5.60
C LYS A 16 1.43 -4.17 -6.26
N PHE A 17 2.09 -3.36 -5.45
CA PHE A 17 3.04 -2.37 -5.92
C PHE A 17 4.42 -3.00 -5.91
N ILE A 18 5.13 -2.93 -7.03
CA ILE A 18 6.49 -3.46 -7.15
C ILE A 18 7.44 -2.28 -7.24
N CYS A 19 8.51 -2.31 -6.47
CA CYS A 19 9.55 -1.29 -6.46
C CYS A 19 10.34 -1.35 -7.79
N PRO A 20 10.39 -0.25 -8.55
CA PRO A 20 11.07 -0.20 -9.85
C PRO A 20 12.59 -0.42 -9.74
N ASP A 21 13.22 0.07 -8.66
CA ASP A 21 14.67 -0.06 -8.46
C ASP A 21 15.12 -1.52 -8.24
N CYS A 22 14.37 -2.30 -7.47
CA CYS A 22 14.86 -3.58 -6.94
C CYS A 22 13.93 -4.77 -7.18
N GLY A 23 12.71 -4.55 -7.69
CA GLY A 23 11.71 -5.59 -7.93
C GLY A 23 11.05 -6.14 -6.66
N GLY A 24 11.27 -5.53 -5.50
CA GLY A 24 10.64 -5.93 -4.24
C GLY A 24 9.20 -5.44 -4.13
N GLU A 25 8.35 -6.15 -3.37
CA GLU A 25 6.99 -5.70 -3.09
C GLU A 25 7.02 -4.46 -2.17
N ILE A 26 6.22 -3.45 -2.51
CA ILE A 26 5.99 -2.25 -1.70
C ILE A 26 4.77 -2.50 -0.81
N VAL A 27 5.00 -2.50 0.49
CA VAL A 27 3.98 -2.73 1.52
C VAL A 27 3.64 -1.40 2.18
N MET A 28 2.35 -1.07 2.25
CA MET A 28 1.88 0.06 3.03
C MET A 28 1.93 -0.27 4.52
N LYS A 29 2.61 0.55 5.30
CA LYS A 29 2.69 0.47 6.75
C LYS A 29 2.11 1.73 7.37
N THR A 30 1.45 1.56 8.51
CA THR A 30 1.02 2.68 9.34
C THR A 30 1.95 2.72 10.55
N ILE A 31 2.70 3.81 10.69
CA ILE A 31 3.61 4.03 11.81
C ILE A 31 3.03 5.11 12.73
N CYS A 32 3.22 4.94 14.03
CA CYS A 32 2.89 5.95 15.02
C CYS A 32 4.19 6.58 15.51
N ASP A 33 4.46 7.80 15.09
CA ASP A 33 5.66 8.56 15.46
C ASP A 33 5.26 9.82 16.24
N ASN A 34 5.81 9.98 17.44
CA ASN A 34 5.54 11.10 18.36
C ASN A 34 4.04 11.40 18.57
N GLY A 35 3.23 10.35 18.77
CA GLY A 35 1.77 10.46 18.94
C GLY A 35 0.99 10.76 17.65
N ARG A 36 1.66 10.81 16.49
CA ARG A 36 1.02 11.03 15.18
C ARG A 36 1.08 9.78 14.33
N VAL A 37 -0.08 9.38 13.83
CA VAL A 37 -0.21 8.27 12.87
C VAL A 37 0.20 8.76 11.48
N ARG A 38 1.10 8.04 10.81
CA ARG A 38 1.52 8.30 9.44
C ARG A 38 1.46 7.01 8.64
N ASN A 39 0.98 7.11 7.41
CA ASN A 39 1.03 6.03 6.45
C ASN A 39 2.29 6.20 5.59
N ILE A 40 3.11 5.16 5.52
CA ILE A 40 4.31 5.07 4.70
C ILE A 40 4.22 3.84 3.80
N ALA A 41 4.86 3.89 2.66
CA ALA A 41 5.06 2.78 1.76
C ALA A 41 6.51 2.30 1.90
N GLU A 42 6.75 1.05 2.28
CA GLU A 42 8.09 0.48 2.46
C GLU A 42 8.32 -0.67 1.47
N CYS A 43 9.46 -0.67 0.78
CA CYS A 43 9.85 -1.81 -0.03
C CYS A 43 10.49 -2.92 0.81
N SER A 44 10.00 -4.15 0.67
CA SER A 44 10.49 -5.32 1.42
C SER A 44 11.94 -5.73 1.10
N LYS A 45 12.51 -5.26 -0.01
CA LYS A 45 13.85 -5.66 -0.48
C LYS A 45 14.92 -4.61 -0.19
N CYS A 46 14.70 -3.35 -0.62
CA CYS A 46 15.64 -2.26 -0.38
C CYS A 46 15.35 -1.46 0.89
N LYS A 47 14.25 -1.76 1.60
CA LYS A 47 13.78 -1.04 2.81
C LYS A 47 13.57 0.46 2.61
N ARG A 48 13.50 0.93 1.36
CA ARG A 48 13.20 2.32 1.03
C ARG A 48 11.78 2.64 1.47
N THR A 49 11.62 3.77 2.15
CA THR A 49 10.33 4.24 2.67
C THR A 49 9.95 5.55 1.99
N GLU A 50 8.79 5.57 1.34
CA GLU A 50 8.22 6.77 0.72
C GLU A 50 6.81 7.02 1.26
N ARG A 51 6.21 8.15 0.92
CA ARG A 51 4.83 8.46 1.35
C ARG A 51 3.79 7.68 0.55
N ARG A 52 4.00 7.48 -0.76
CA ARG A 52 3.10 6.73 -1.64
C ARG A 52 3.90 5.77 -2.53
N PRO A 53 3.33 4.64 -2.96
CA PRO A 53 3.98 3.72 -3.88
C PRO A 53 4.37 4.36 -5.22
N LYS A 54 3.68 5.42 -5.65
CA LYS A 54 3.99 6.18 -6.87
C LYS A 54 5.26 7.03 -6.76
N ASP A 55 5.72 7.31 -5.54
CA ASP A 55 6.92 8.10 -5.29
C ASP A 55 8.20 7.25 -5.43
N PHE A 56 8.06 5.92 -5.48
CA PHE A 56 9.13 5.02 -5.91
C PHE A 56 9.30 5.18 -7.43
N LYS A 57 10.34 5.92 -7.83
CA LYS A 57 10.78 6.09 -9.22
C LYS A 57 11.87 5.10 -9.55
#